data_AF-A0A1J7IMK9-F1
#
_entry.id   AF-A0A1J7IMK9-F1
#
_cell.length_a   1.000
_cell.length_b   1.000
_cell.length_c   1.000
_cell.angle_alpha   90.00
_cell.angle_beta   90.00
_cell.angle_gamma   90.00
#
_symmetry.space_group_name_H-M   'P 1'
#
loop_
_entity.id
_entity.type
_entity.pdbx_description
1 polymer ?
#
loop_
_entity_poly.entity_id
_entity_poly.type
_entity_poly.pdbx_seq_one_letter_code
_entity_poly.pdbx_strand_id
1 'polypeptide(L)'
;MTYLAYMLALLCALLHIASAAPPPALRSTGRPLPIDGFVAQGYPDVMDGTNHLSFVEYNVTLSPGEDSIWCWAWSEVSDLSIGDVPTTACQADHTVKWSFMKAADAYNFTVSWQYTGHGHLIGSWMIPDSQVQWITDAGDVAVQHYVGPTSFSVDTDDVFGT
;
A
#
# COMPACT_ATOMS: atom_id res chain seq x y z
N MET A 1 40.66 60.64 -18.42
CA MET A 1 40.95 59.55 -17.47
C MET A 1 39.67 59.28 -16.68
N THR A 2 38.74 58.46 -17.18
CA THR A 2 37.39 58.41 -16.57
C THR A 2 36.58 57.14 -16.90
N TYR A 3 37.22 56.04 -17.31
CA TYR A 3 36.49 54.81 -17.68
C TYR A 3 37.10 53.51 -17.12
N LEU A 4 38.02 53.58 -16.15
CA LEU A 4 38.65 52.39 -15.58
C LEU A 4 38.11 51.97 -14.20
N ALA A 5 37.34 52.83 -13.52
CA ALA A 5 36.90 52.59 -12.14
C ALA A 5 35.58 51.80 -12.01
N TYR A 6 34.81 51.65 -13.09
CA TYR A 6 33.47 51.03 -13.03
C TYR A 6 33.44 49.53 -13.36
N MET A 7 34.53 48.95 -13.84
CA MET A 7 34.57 47.51 -14.20
C MET A 7 34.92 46.57 -13.04
N LEU A 8 35.37 47.09 -11.89
CA LEU A 8 35.83 46.24 -10.77
C LEU A 8 34.76 45.94 -9.71
N ALA A 9 33.56 46.54 -9.80
CA ALA A 9 32.50 46.37 -8.80
C ALA A 9 31.46 45.30 -9.16
N LEU A 10 31.56 44.67 -10.35
CA LEU A 10 30.56 43.70 -10.81
C LEU A 10 30.97 42.23 -10.65
N LEU A 11 32.15 41.94 -10.08
CA LEU A 11 32.74 40.60 -10.06
C LEU A 11 32.73 39.89 -8.69
N CYS A 12 32.14 40.48 -7.65
CA CYS A 12 32.15 39.91 -6.29
C CYS A 12 30.80 39.34 -5.80
N ALA A 13 29.75 39.30 -6.63
CA ALA A 13 28.42 38.84 -6.21
C ALA A 13 28.07 37.41 -6.65
N LEU A 14 29.05 36.59 -7.07
CA LEU A 14 28.85 35.16 -7.32
C LEU A 14 29.29 34.35 -6.10
N LEU A 15 28.73 34.68 -4.93
CA LEU A 15 28.66 33.74 -3.82
C LEU A 15 27.83 32.56 -4.31
N HIS A 16 28.54 31.46 -4.54
CA HIS A 16 27.96 30.20 -4.98
C HIS A 16 26.87 29.79 -4.01
N ILE A 17 25.61 29.89 -4.44
CA ILE A 17 24.53 29.12 -3.85
C ILE A 17 24.85 27.67 -4.20
N ALA A 18 25.67 27.04 -3.36
CA ALA A 18 25.76 25.60 -3.30
C ALA A 18 24.38 25.13 -2.81
N SER A 19 23.47 24.92 -3.75
CA SER A 19 22.30 24.07 -3.52
C SER A 19 22.89 22.71 -3.18
N ALA A 20 23.03 22.44 -1.88
CA ALA A 20 23.22 21.10 -1.40
C ALA A 20 21.98 20.34 -1.89
N ALA A 21 22.16 19.52 -2.93
CA ALA A 21 21.16 18.55 -3.30
C ALA A 21 20.82 17.79 -2.01
N PRO A 22 19.54 17.63 -1.66
CA PRO A 22 19.19 16.81 -0.51
C PRO A 22 19.89 15.46 -0.68
N PRO A 23 20.53 14.93 0.38
CA PRO A 23 21.18 13.64 0.28
C PRO A 23 20.16 12.65 -0.31
N PRO A 24 20.57 11.81 -1.28
CA PRO A 24 19.68 10.79 -1.80
C PRO A 24 19.15 10.03 -0.60
N ALA A 25 17.82 9.92 -0.49
CA ALA A 25 17.19 9.13 0.56
C ALA A 25 17.88 7.75 0.52
N LEU A 26 18.53 7.39 1.63
CA LEU A 26 19.02 6.03 1.82
C LEU A 26 17.79 5.14 1.76
N ARG A 27 17.49 4.60 0.58
CA ARG A 27 16.59 3.45 0.47
C ARG A 27 17.34 2.29 1.09
N SER A 28 17.18 2.13 2.39
CA SER A 28 17.49 0.89 3.06
C SER A 28 16.54 -0.14 2.46
N THR A 29 17.09 -1.14 1.79
CA THR A 29 16.31 -2.27 1.27
C THR A 29 15.62 -2.93 2.46
N GLY A 30 14.30 -2.76 2.57
CA GLY A 30 13.51 -3.43 3.60
C GLY A 30 13.48 -4.93 3.35
N ARG A 31 12.85 -5.67 4.27
CA ARG A 31 12.65 -7.11 4.10
C ARG A 31 11.28 -7.39 3.47
N PRO A 32 11.15 -8.38 2.58
CA PRO A 32 9.85 -8.75 2.07
C PRO A 32 8.93 -9.21 3.21
N LEU A 33 7.66 -8.82 3.14
CA LEU A 33 6.61 -9.32 4.02
C LEU A 33 5.85 -10.44 3.28
N PRO A 34 5.93 -11.69 3.74
CA PRO A 34 5.13 -12.78 3.18
C PRO A 34 3.65 -12.56 3.52
N ILE A 35 2.82 -12.70 2.50
CA ILE A 35 1.36 -12.65 2.56
C ILE A 35 0.84 -14.04 2.19
N ASP A 36 -0.04 -14.58 3.02
CA ASP A 36 -0.62 -15.91 2.84
C ASP A 36 -2.14 -15.89 3.02
N GLY A 37 -2.84 -16.75 2.28
CA GLY A 37 -4.29 -16.82 2.32
C GLY A 37 -4.98 -15.53 1.91
N PHE A 38 -4.39 -14.76 0.99
CA PHE A 38 -5.00 -13.54 0.47
C PHE A 38 -6.27 -13.87 -0.30
N VAL A 39 -7.38 -13.25 0.12
CA VAL A 39 -8.70 -13.35 -0.50
C VAL A 39 -9.29 -11.95 -0.59
N ALA A 40 -9.95 -11.65 -1.72
CA ALA A 40 -10.73 -10.44 -1.89
C ALA A 40 -11.97 -10.77 -2.73
N GLN A 41 -13.17 -10.44 -2.23
CA GLN A 41 -14.40 -10.77 -2.92
C GLN A 41 -15.60 -9.90 -2.51
N GLY A 42 -16.52 -9.72 -3.46
CA GLY A 42 -17.88 -9.26 -3.18
C GLY A 42 -18.77 -10.43 -2.72
N TYR A 43 -19.82 -10.10 -1.96
CA TYR A 43 -20.80 -11.01 -1.41
C TYR A 43 -22.19 -10.39 -1.50
N PRO A 44 -23.22 -11.15 -1.90
CA PRO A 44 -24.59 -10.73 -1.74
C PRO A 44 -24.94 -10.73 -0.24
N ASP A 45 -25.15 -9.55 0.35
CA ASP A 45 -25.74 -9.51 1.69
C ASP A 45 -27.21 -9.95 1.60
N VAL A 46 -27.59 -10.83 2.52
CA VAL A 46 -28.93 -11.42 2.58
C VAL A 46 -29.81 -10.67 3.59
N MET A 47 -29.26 -9.68 4.32
CA MET A 47 -29.92 -9.07 5.47
C MET A 47 -30.89 -7.92 5.14
N ASP A 48 -30.61 -7.09 4.12
CA ASP A 48 -31.46 -5.92 3.79
C ASP A 48 -31.86 -5.77 2.31
N GLY A 49 -31.31 -6.61 1.42
CA GLY A 49 -31.69 -6.70 0.01
C GLY A 49 -31.25 -5.51 -0.87
N THR A 50 -30.54 -4.52 -0.33
CA THR A 50 -30.03 -3.37 -1.10
C THR A 50 -28.53 -3.18 -0.98
N ASN A 51 -27.92 -3.62 0.12
CA ASN A 51 -26.49 -3.53 0.32
C ASN A 51 -25.82 -4.87 0.01
N HIS A 52 -24.58 -4.79 -0.48
CA HIS A 52 -23.71 -5.93 -0.69
C HIS A 52 -22.48 -5.77 0.20
N LEU A 53 -21.79 -6.87 0.48
CA LEU A 53 -20.58 -6.84 1.30
C LEU A 53 -19.36 -7.06 0.42
N SER A 54 -18.32 -6.28 0.61
CA SER A 54 -16.98 -6.57 0.12
C SER A 54 -16.16 -7.08 1.30
N PHE A 55 -15.31 -8.06 1.05
CA PHE A 55 -14.44 -8.66 2.05
C PHE A 55 -13.03 -8.81 1.49
N VAL A 56 -12.04 -8.44 2.29
CA VAL A 56 -10.63 -8.68 1.99
C VAL A 56 -9.98 -9.22 3.25
N GLU A 57 -9.26 -10.33 3.12
CA GLU A 57 -8.49 -10.93 4.21
C GLU A 57 -7.15 -11.46 3.73
N TYR A 58 -6.20 -11.54 4.66
CA TYR A 58 -4.91 -12.19 4.47
C TYR A 58 -4.23 -12.44 5.81
N ASN A 59 -3.18 -13.24 5.78
CA ASN A 59 -2.24 -13.42 6.88
C ASN A 59 -0.89 -12.82 6.50
N VAL A 60 -0.20 -12.20 7.46
CA VAL A 60 1.16 -11.71 7.28
C VAL A 60 2.07 -12.24 8.37
N THR A 61 3.24 -12.75 7.98
CA THR A 61 4.28 -13.18 8.92
C THR A 61 5.37 -12.11 8.98
N LEU A 62 5.51 -11.46 10.14
CA LEU A 62 6.42 -10.32 10.27
C LEU A 62 7.88 -10.76 10.26
N SER A 63 8.23 -11.83 10.98
CA SER A 63 9.58 -12.38 11.04
C SER A 63 9.59 -13.91 10.89
N PRO A 64 10.66 -14.51 10.35
CA PRO A 64 10.76 -15.96 10.25
C PRO A 64 10.65 -16.64 11.63
N GLY A 65 9.72 -17.60 11.75
CA GLY A 65 9.49 -18.35 12.98
C GLY A 65 8.49 -17.73 13.95
N GLU A 66 7.89 -16.58 13.61
CA GLU A 66 6.76 -15.99 14.33
C GLU A 66 5.42 -16.50 13.77
N ASP A 67 4.37 -16.42 14.59
CA ASP A 67 3.01 -16.68 14.16
C ASP A 67 2.53 -15.60 13.17
N SER A 68 1.62 -15.97 12.28
CA SER A 68 1.04 -15.04 11.31
C SER A 68 -0.07 -14.18 11.94
N ILE A 69 -0.13 -12.92 11.55
CA ILE A 69 -1.18 -11.98 11.93
C ILE A 69 -2.28 -12.02 10.89
N TRP A 70 -3.50 -12.31 11.33
CA TRP A 70 -4.69 -12.27 10.47
C TRP A 70 -5.24 -10.84 10.38
N CYS A 71 -5.39 -10.37 9.16
CA CYS A 71 -5.86 -9.03 8.81
C CYS A 71 -7.08 -9.18 7.91
N TRP A 72 -8.18 -8.54 8.25
CA TRP A 72 -9.40 -8.59 7.44
C TRP A 72 -10.19 -7.30 7.61
N ALA A 73 -10.95 -6.97 6.57
CA ALA A 73 -11.92 -5.89 6.59
C ALA A 73 -13.12 -6.28 5.73
N TRP A 74 -14.27 -5.76 6.10
CA TRP A 74 -15.47 -5.79 5.29
C TRP A 74 -16.04 -4.38 5.16
N SER A 75 -16.72 -4.13 4.05
CA SER A 75 -17.41 -2.87 3.79
C SER A 75 -18.70 -3.11 3.04
N GLU A 76 -19.70 -2.26 3.31
CA GLU A 76 -20.90 -2.20 2.49
C GLU A 76 -20.55 -1.55 1.15
N VAL A 77 -21.03 -2.16 0.07
CA VAL A 77 -20.85 -1.73 -1.32
C VAL A 77 -22.19 -1.74 -2.04
N SER A 78 -22.33 -0.85 -3.01
CA SER A 78 -23.58 -0.67 -3.77
C SER A 78 -23.81 -1.73 -4.83
N ASP A 79 -22.77 -2.50 -5.17
CA ASP A 79 -22.80 -3.61 -6.12
C ASP A 79 -21.97 -4.78 -5.57
N LEU A 80 -21.98 -5.91 -6.26
CA LEU A 80 -21.24 -7.12 -5.88
C LEU A 80 -19.74 -7.05 -6.23
N SER A 81 -19.19 -5.83 -6.31
CA SER A 81 -17.77 -5.60 -6.56
C SER A 81 -16.93 -5.67 -5.28
N ILE A 82 -15.62 -5.81 -5.46
CA ILE A 82 -14.66 -5.65 -4.37
C ILE A 82 -14.47 -4.15 -4.15
N GLY A 83 -14.90 -3.69 -2.99
CA GLY A 83 -14.79 -2.31 -2.54
C GLY A 83 -13.41 -1.96 -1.99
N ASP A 84 -13.20 -0.65 -1.83
CA ASP A 84 -11.98 -0.13 -1.24
C ASP A 84 -11.92 -0.43 0.27
N VAL A 85 -10.72 -0.78 0.73
CA VAL A 85 -10.34 -0.81 2.13
C VAL A 85 -9.35 0.33 2.38
N PRO A 86 -9.77 1.43 3.04
CA PRO A 86 -8.86 2.50 3.41
C PRO A 86 -7.83 1.99 4.43
N THR A 87 -6.78 2.77 4.69
CA THR A 87 -5.74 2.39 5.65
C THR A 87 -6.32 2.03 7.01
N THR A 88 -6.27 0.74 7.33
CA THR A 88 -6.86 0.12 8.51
C THR A 88 -5.80 -0.70 9.24
N ALA A 89 -5.91 -0.77 10.57
CA ALA A 89 -5.05 -1.60 11.39
C ALA A 89 -5.56 -3.05 11.40
N CYS A 90 -4.65 -4.03 11.45
CA CYS A 90 -5.05 -5.43 11.68
C CYS A 90 -5.60 -5.56 13.11
N GLN A 91 -6.71 -6.29 13.29
CA GLN A 91 -7.36 -6.40 14.60
C GLN A 91 -6.48 -7.07 15.65
N ALA A 92 -5.68 -8.05 15.25
CA ALA A 92 -4.79 -8.77 16.16
C ALA A 92 -3.53 -7.97 16.54
N ASP A 93 -3.09 -7.04 15.69
CA ASP A 93 -1.92 -6.19 15.93
C ASP A 93 -2.06 -4.83 15.24
N HIS A 94 -2.22 -3.78 16.06
CA HIS A 94 -2.42 -2.42 15.56
C HIS A 94 -1.14 -1.76 15.01
N THR A 95 0.03 -2.38 15.19
CA THR A 95 1.29 -1.94 14.57
C THR A 95 1.35 -2.30 13.09
N VAL A 96 0.53 -3.24 12.63
CA VAL A 96 0.36 -3.59 11.23
C VAL A 96 -0.84 -2.83 10.67
N LYS A 97 -0.62 -2.06 9.60
CA LYS A 97 -1.68 -1.35 8.88
C LYS A 97 -1.63 -1.68 7.41
N TRP A 98 -2.78 -1.68 6.77
CA TRP A 98 -2.90 -2.07 5.37
C TRP A 98 -4.05 -1.35 4.68
N SER A 99 -4.04 -1.37 3.36
CA SER A 99 -5.13 -0.87 2.52
C SER A 99 -5.23 -1.70 1.25
N PHE A 100 -6.41 -1.70 0.66
CA PHE A 100 -6.69 -2.32 -0.63
C PHE A 100 -7.55 -1.35 -1.42
N MET A 101 -6.94 -0.62 -2.34
CA MET A 101 -7.59 0.50 -3.04
C MET A 101 -7.65 0.22 -4.53
N LYS A 102 -8.80 0.44 -5.16
CA LYS A 102 -8.94 0.41 -6.61
C LYS A 102 -8.14 1.55 -7.24
N ALA A 103 -7.35 1.21 -8.24
CA ALA A 103 -6.66 2.11 -9.15
C ALA A 103 -7.31 2.05 -10.55
N ALA A 104 -6.74 2.73 -11.55
CA ALA A 104 -7.35 2.84 -12.87
C ALA A 104 -7.61 1.47 -13.54
N ASP A 105 -6.61 0.58 -13.56
CA ASP A 105 -6.65 -0.74 -14.21
C ASP A 105 -6.10 -1.87 -13.30
N ALA A 106 -6.14 -1.65 -11.99
CA ALA A 106 -5.58 -2.54 -10.99
C ALA A 106 -6.15 -2.24 -9.60
N TYR A 107 -5.81 -3.07 -8.62
CA TYR A 107 -5.93 -2.78 -7.20
C TYR A 107 -4.53 -2.63 -6.59
N ASN A 108 -4.37 -1.65 -5.70
CA ASN A 108 -3.16 -1.44 -4.94
C ASN A 108 -3.34 -1.98 -3.52
N PHE A 109 -2.72 -3.12 -3.23
CA PHE A 109 -2.60 -3.65 -1.89
C PHE A 109 -1.35 -3.04 -1.24
N THR A 110 -1.50 -2.42 -0.07
CA THR A 110 -0.37 -1.86 0.68
C THR A 110 -0.38 -2.42 2.09
N VAL A 111 0.79 -2.77 2.60
CA VAL A 111 0.98 -3.21 3.97
C VAL A 111 2.13 -2.43 4.58
N SER A 112 1.98 -2.10 5.86
CA SER A 112 2.98 -1.42 6.66
C SER A 112 3.05 -2.04 8.04
N TRP A 113 4.24 -2.04 8.63
CA TRP A 113 4.47 -2.56 9.96
C TRP A 113 5.41 -1.65 10.74
N GLN A 114 4.96 -1.18 11.89
CA GLN A 114 5.73 -0.37 12.81
C GLN A 114 6.43 -1.25 13.85
N TYR A 115 7.69 -1.62 13.60
CA TYR A 115 8.47 -2.51 14.48
C TYR A 115 9.17 -1.76 15.64
N THR A 116 9.27 -0.43 15.57
CA THR A 116 9.71 0.43 16.68
C THR A 116 8.94 1.75 16.68
N GLY A 117 9.18 2.62 17.66
CA GLY A 117 8.60 3.97 17.68
C GLY A 117 8.96 4.84 16.46
N HIS A 118 10.03 4.53 15.72
CA HIS A 118 10.55 5.36 14.63
C HIS A 118 10.79 4.61 13.30
N GLY A 119 11.01 3.30 13.36
CA GLY A 119 11.22 2.44 12.19
C GLY A 119 9.94 1.74 11.78
N HIS A 120 9.62 1.82 10.49
CA HIS A 120 8.52 1.10 9.88
C HIS A 120 8.89 0.55 8.51
N LEU A 121 8.37 -0.64 8.20
CA LEU A 121 8.40 -1.19 6.85
C LEU A 121 7.12 -0.78 6.13
N ILE A 122 7.22 -0.43 4.86
CA ILE A 122 6.05 -0.21 4.00
C ILE A 122 6.31 -0.80 2.62
N GLY A 123 5.32 -1.48 2.07
CA GLY A 123 5.39 -2.04 0.74
C GLY A 123 4.03 -2.12 0.08
N SER A 124 4.04 -2.20 -1.24
CA SER A 124 2.83 -2.28 -2.06
C SER A 124 2.93 -3.39 -3.09
N TRP A 125 1.79 -3.99 -3.41
CA TRP A 125 1.63 -5.02 -4.42
C TRP A 125 0.47 -4.65 -5.34
N MET A 126 0.78 -4.51 -6.63
CA MET A 126 -0.21 -4.19 -7.65
C MET A 126 -0.88 -5.46 -8.15
N ILE A 127 -2.18 -5.55 -7.95
CA ILE A 127 -3.02 -6.65 -8.42
C ILE A 127 -3.67 -6.20 -9.73
N PRO A 128 -3.27 -6.72 -10.89
CA PRO A 128 -3.84 -6.32 -12.16
C PRO A 128 -5.31 -6.76 -12.25
N ASP A 129 -6.15 -6.00 -12.95
CA ASP A 129 -7.58 -6.32 -13.12
C ASP A 129 -7.83 -7.71 -13.72
N SER A 130 -6.88 -8.28 -14.47
CA SER A 130 -6.97 -9.66 -14.97
C SER A 130 -7.09 -10.71 -13.85
N GLN A 131 -6.65 -10.38 -12.63
CA GLN A 131 -6.76 -11.22 -11.44
C GLN A 131 -8.02 -10.94 -10.62
N VAL A 132 -8.88 -10.01 -11.05
CA VAL A 132 -10.14 -9.69 -10.39
C VAL A 132 -11.27 -9.90 -11.40
N GLN A 133 -12.03 -10.98 -11.23
CA GLN A 133 -12.98 -11.45 -12.24
C GLN A 133 -14.39 -11.51 -11.68
N TRP A 134 -15.36 -11.23 -12.54
CA TRP A 134 -16.75 -11.56 -12.27
C TRP A 134 -16.94 -13.07 -12.47
N ILE A 135 -17.28 -13.76 -11.40
CA ILE A 135 -17.55 -15.20 -11.39
C ILE A 135 -18.98 -15.44 -10.92
N THR A 136 -19.60 -16.52 -11.39
CA THR A 136 -20.89 -16.96 -10.86
C THR A 136 -20.65 -17.80 -9.61
N ASP A 137 -21.20 -17.36 -8.47
CA ASP A 137 -21.09 -18.08 -7.20
C ASP A 137 -22.05 -19.29 -7.14
N ALA A 138 -22.04 -20.00 -6.00
CA ALA A 138 -22.89 -21.19 -5.80
C ALA A 138 -24.41 -20.88 -5.80
N GLY A 139 -24.80 -19.61 -5.65
CA GLY A 139 -26.16 -19.11 -5.72
C GLY A 139 -26.60 -18.61 -7.09
N ASP A 140 -25.79 -18.83 -8.14
CA ASP A 140 -26.01 -18.30 -9.49
C ASP A 140 -25.96 -16.76 -9.56
N VAL A 141 -25.27 -16.14 -8.59
CA VAL A 141 -25.10 -14.68 -8.50
C VAL A 141 -23.71 -14.31 -9.01
N ALA A 142 -23.65 -13.35 -9.94
CA ALA A 142 -22.38 -12.82 -10.43
C ALA A 142 -21.73 -11.93 -9.37
N VAL A 143 -20.52 -12.30 -8.96
CA VAL A 143 -19.78 -11.76 -7.82
C VAL A 143 -18.36 -11.47 -8.28
N GLN A 144 -17.77 -10.35 -7.85
CA GLN A 144 -16.38 -10.06 -8.18
C GLN A 144 -15.45 -10.79 -7.20
N HIS A 145 -14.47 -11.53 -7.72
CA HIS A 145 -13.54 -12.32 -6.92
C HIS A 145 -12.11 -12.13 -7.43
N TYR A 146 -11.17 -11.97 -6.50
CA TYR A 146 -9.76 -12.16 -6.76
C TYR A 146 -9.44 -13.63 -7.04
N VAL A 147 -8.85 -13.92 -8.21
CA VAL A 147 -8.48 -15.26 -8.68
C VAL A 147 -6.97 -15.44 -8.86
N GLY A 148 -6.18 -14.51 -8.32
CA GLY A 148 -4.72 -14.56 -8.36
C GLY A 148 -4.11 -15.48 -7.31
N PRO A 149 -2.77 -15.42 -7.13
CA PRO A 149 -2.08 -16.18 -6.09
C PRO A 149 -2.58 -15.82 -4.68
N THR A 150 -2.87 -16.82 -3.85
CA THR A 150 -3.24 -16.62 -2.45
C THR A 150 -2.03 -16.39 -1.55
N SER A 151 -0.82 -16.67 -2.04
CA SER A 151 0.44 -16.44 -1.33
C SER A 151 1.41 -15.68 -2.22
N PHE A 152 2.00 -14.61 -1.69
CA PHE A 152 2.99 -13.77 -2.37
C PHE A 152 3.87 -13.04 -1.35
N SER A 153 4.88 -12.31 -1.81
CA SER A 153 5.72 -11.49 -0.93
C SER A 153 5.66 -10.03 -1.39
N VAL A 154 5.46 -9.13 -0.43
CA VAL A 154 5.47 -7.70 -0.68
C VAL A 154 6.85 -7.17 -0.34
N ASP A 155 7.58 -6.70 -1.36
CA ASP A 155 8.84 -5.99 -1.15
C ASP A 155 8.55 -4.70 -0.38
N THR A 156 9.36 -4.43 0.66
CA THR A 156 9.20 -3.26 1.51
C THR A 156 10.42 -2.36 1.46
N ASP A 157 10.18 -1.08 1.68
CA ASP A 157 11.20 -0.12 2.03
C ASP A 157 11.24 0.04 3.55
N ASP A 158 12.44 0.09 4.11
CA ASP A 158 12.65 0.44 5.50
C ASP A 158 12.72 1.96 5.64
N VAL A 159 11.72 2.50 6.33
CA VAL A 159 11.57 3.94 6.54
C VAL A 159 11.79 4.24 8.02
N PHE A 160 12.94 4.86 8.28
CA PHE A 160 13.23 5.48 9.57
C PHE A 160 12.83 6.96 9.53
N GLY A 161 11.93 7.36 10.43
CA GLY A 161 11.65 8.77 10.65
C GLY A 161 12.88 9.51 11.18
N THR A 162 13.28 10.58 10.50
CA THR A 162 14.22 11.61 10.94
C THR A 162 13.71 12.39 12.14
#